data_AF-A0A353LFY9-F1
#
_entry.id   AF-A0A353LFY9-F1
#
_cell.length_a   1.000
_cell.length_b   1.000
_cell.length_c   1.000
_cell.angle_alpha   90.00
_cell.angle_beta   90.00
_cell.angle_gamma   90.00
#
_symmetry.space_group_name_H-M   'P 1'
#
loop_
_entity.id
_entity.type
_entity.pdbx_description
1 polymer ?
#
loop_
_entity_poly.entity_id
_entity_poly.type
_entity_poly.pdbx_seq_one_letter_code
_entity_poly.pdbx_strand_id
1 'polypeptide(L)'
;YLRFPQIRYFRHAIKIVKGKYDKSTDKGDTSHFQALATALSGTVGTGNIAGVALAVHLGGPAAIFWMLLTAFLGMCTKFVEVTLS
;
A
#
# COMPACT_ATOMS: atom_id res chain seq x y z
N TYR A 1 4.51 13.98 16.72
CA TYR A 1 5.50 12.92 16.99
C TYR A 1 5.73 11.97 15.80
N LEU A 2 4.86 11.88 14.79
CA LEU A 2 5.20 11.29 13.48
C LEU A 2 4.85 12.31 12.38
N ARG A 3 5.83 13.09 11.92
CA ARG A 3 5.68 14.18 10.93
C ARG A 3 5.31 13.63 9.54
N PHE A 4 4.06 13.20 9.33
CA PHE A 4 3.55 12.71 8.04
C PHE A 4 4.49 11.71 7.32
N PRO A 5 4.81 10.56 7.94
CA PRO A 5 5.70 9.57 7.35
C PRO A 5 5.20 9.06 5.98
N GLN A 6 3.88 8.91 5.81
CA GLN A 6 3.24 8.48 4.56
C GLN A 6 3.73 9.26 3.32
N ILE A 7 3.92 10.57 3.39
CA ILE A 7 4.32 11.37 2.21
C ILE A 7 5.85 11.34 2.02
N ARG A 8 6.62 11.30 3.11
CA ARG A 8 8.09 11.34 3.07
C ARG A 8 8.70 9.99 2.68
N TYR A 9 8.18 8.90 3.23
CA TYR A 9 8.71 7.56 2.98
C TYR A 9 8.16 6.94 1.70
N PHE A 10 7.01 7.39 1.16
CA PHE A 10 6.51 6.90 -0.13
C PHE A 10 7.51 7.10 -1.27
N ARG A 11 8.19 8.25 -1.33
CA ARG A 11 9.26 8.50 -2.32
C ARG A 11 10.50 7.64 -2.09
N HIS A 12 10.76 7.23 -0.85
CA HIS A 12 11.89 6.35 -0.51
C HIS A 12 11.55 4.89 -0.81
N ALA A 13 10.35 4.43 -0.43
CA ALA A 13 9.80 3.12 -0.76
C ALA A 13 9.74 2.88 -2.27
N ILE A 14 9.28 3.87 -3.06
CA ILE A 14 9.32 3.77 -4.54
C ILE A 14 10.76 3.62 -5.06
N LYS A 15 11.74 4.30 -4.45
CA LYS A 15 13.15 4.16 -4.86
C LYS A 15 13.74 2.79 -4.49
N ILE A 16 13.30 2.21 -3.37
CA ILE A 16 13.70 0.86 -2.94
C ILE A 16 13.08 -0.20 -3.86
N VAL A 17 11.77 -0.12 -4.11
CA VAL A 17 11.04 -1.02 -5.02
C VAL A 17 11.56 -0.94 -6.46
N LYS A 18 12.04 0.23 -6.89
CA LYS A 18 12.65 0.43 -8.22
C LYS A 18 14.09 -0.07 -8.32
N GLY A 19 14.62 -0.74 -7.29
CA GLY A 19 15.96 -1.36 -7.32
C GLY A 19 17.13 -0.38 -7.17
N LYS A 20 16.89 0.88 -6.74
CA LYS A 20 17.97 1.89 -6.62
C LYS A 20 18.89 1.66 -5.42
N TYR A 21 18.56 0.70 -4.55
CA TYR A 21 19.32 0.28 -3.38
C TYR A 21 19.64 -1.23 -3.38
N ASP A 22 19.40 -1.96 -4.49
CA ASP A 22 19.79 -3.37 -4.61
C ASP A 22 21.33 -3.46 -4.58
N LYS A 23 21.88 -3.96 -3.47
CA LYS A 23 23.27 -4.40 -3.40
C LYS A 23 23.27 -5.93 -3.59
N SER A 24 24.10 -6.42 -4.50
CA SER A 24 24.29 -7.84 -4.84
C SER A 24 24.82 -8.74 -3.70
N THR A 25 24.80 -8.27 -2.45
CA THR A 25 25.31 -8.93 -1.24
C THR A 25 24.20 -9.22 -0.22
N ASP A 26 23.00 -8.66 -0.38
CA ASP A 26 21.90 -8.88 0.56
C ASP A 26 21.21 -10.22 0.28
N LYS A 27 21.25 -11.14 1.26
CA LYS A 27 20.55 -12.42 1.25
C LYS A 27 19.03 -12.18 1.39
N GLY A 28 18.33 -12.07 0.26
CA GLY A 28 16.87 -12.09 0.20
C GLY A 28 16.40 -13.07 -0.86
N ASP A 29 15.50 -14.00 -0.51
CA ASP A 29 14.98 -15.03 -1.43
C ASP A 29 14.19 -14.47 -2.62
N THR A 30 13.82 -13.18 -2.60
CA THR A 30 13.03 -12.51 -3.65
C THR A 30 13.40 -11.03 -3.79
N SER A 31 13.28 -10.48 -5.00
CA SER A 31 13.48 -9.03 -5.24
C SER A 31 12.44 -8.19 -4.46
N HIS A 32 12.82 -6.98 -4.02
CA HIS A 32 11.89 -6.04 -3.37
C HIS A 32 10.60 -5.80 -4.17
N PHE A 33 10.68 -5.83 -5.51
CA PHE A 33 9.50 -5.73 -6.38
C PHE A 33 8.65 -7.02 -6.37
N GLN A 34 9.27 -8.19 -6.30
CA GLN A 34 8.55 -9.47 -6.21
C GLN A 34 7.83 -9.62 -4.88
N ALA A 35 8.45 -9.26 -3.76
CA ALA A 35 7.80 -9.25 -2.45
C ALA A 35 6.57 -8.33 -2.44
N LEU A 36 6.71 -7.13 -3.03
CA LEU A 36 5.59 -6.20 -3.20
C LEU A 36 4.50 -6.79 -4.12
N ALA A 37 4.88 -7.38 -5.26
CA ALA A 37 3.94 -7.95 -6.21
C ALA A 37 3.15 -9.11 -5.59
N THR A 38 3.80 -9.96 -4.79
CA THR A 38 3.13 -11.04 -4.04
C THR A 38 2.11 -10.48 -3.05
N ALA A 39 2.49 -9.45 -2.27
CA ALA A 39 1.57 -8.81 -1.33
C ALA A 39 0.40 -8.09 -2.03
N LEU A 40 0.65 -7.45 -3.19
CA LEU A 40 -0.37 -6.80 -3.99
C LEU A 40 -1.33 -7.81 -4.64
N SER A 41 -0.80 -8.94 -5.12
CA SER A 41 -1.60 -10.02 -5.70
C SER A 41 -2.63 -10.58 -4.71
N GLY A 42 -2.25 -10.71 -3.43
CA GLY A 42 -3.16 -11.15 -2.38
C GLY A 42 -4.22 -10.12 -1.95
N THR A 43 -4.04 -8.85 -2.30
CA THR A 43 -4.92 -7.75 -1.84
C THR A 43 -5.71 -7.08 -2.95
N VAL A 44 -5.29 -7.22 -4.21
CA VAL A 44 -5.96 -6.66 -5.40
C VAL A 44 -6.66 -7.79 -6.15
N GLY A 45 -7.97 -7.86 -6.03
CA GLY A 45 -8.80 -8.84 -6.76
C GLY A 45 -10.11 -8.26 -7.26
N THR A 46 -10.87 -9.08 -7.98
CA THR A 46 -12.21 -8.73 -8.51
C THR A 46 -13.15 -8.27 -7.40
N GLY A 47 -12.99 -8.79 -6.18
CA GLY A 47 -13.75 -8.40 -4.99
C GLY A 47 -13.59 -6.93 -4.61
N ASN A 48 -12.40 -6.33 -4.77
CA ASN A 48 -12.20 -4.91 -4.47
C ASN A 48 -12.92 -4.05 -5.50
N ILE A 49 -12.91 -4.46 -6.78
CA ILE A 49 -13.56 -3.73 -7.86
C ILE A 49 -15.09 -3.78 -7.69
N ALA A 50 -15.64 -4.97 -7.44
CA ALA A 50 -17.07 -5.16 -7.18
C ALA A 50 -17.52 -4.44 -5.88
N GLY A 51 -16.69 -4.47 -4.84
CA GLY A 51 -16.94 -3.77 -3.58
C GLY A 51 -16.98 -2.25 -3.74
N VAL A 52 -16.08 -1.67 -4.53
CA VAL A 52 -16.11 -0.24 -4.87
C VAL A 52 -17.39 0.10 -5.66
N ALA A 53 -17.71 -0.71 -6.67
CA ALA A 53 -18.92 -0.50 -7.49
C ALA A 53 -20.20 -0.51 -6.63
N LEU A 54 -20.31 -1.48 -5.72
CA LEU A 54 -21.43 -1.59 -4.79
C LEU A 54 -21.47 -0.44 -3.77
N ALA A 55 -20.31 -0.04 -3.23
CA ALA A 55 -20.21 1.07 -2.29
C ALA A 55 -20.63 2.41 -2.92
N VAL A 56 -20.28 2.64 -4.19
CA VAL A 56 -20.70 3.83 -4.94
C VAL A 56 -22.18 3.74 -5.33
N HIS A 57 -22.65 2.56 -5.73
CA HIS A 57 -24.05 2.36 -6.10
C HIS A 57 -25.01 2.60 -4.91
N LEU A 58 -24.65 2.13 -3.72
CA LEU A 58 -25.47 2.30 -2.51
C LEU A 58 -25.21 3.62 -1.78
N GLY A 59 -23.96 4.06 -1.69
CA GLY A 59 -23.55 5.24 -0.92
C GLY A 59 -23.49 6.54 -1.72
N GLY A 60 -23.74 6.48 -3.03
CA GLY A 60 -23.61 7.62 -3.94
C GLY A 60 -22.15 8.07 -4.13
N PRO A 61 -21.91 9.17 -4.87
CA PRO A 61 -20.56 9.65 -5.19
C PRO A 61 -19.74 10.07 -3.96
N ALA A 62 -20.39 10.38 -2.83
CA ALA A 62 -19.72 10.70 -1.57
C ALA A 62 -18.95 9.50 -0.97
N ALA A 63 -19.28 8.26 -1.35
CA ALA A 63 -18.57 7.06 -0.91
C ALA A 63 -17.09 7.10 -1.30
N ILE A 64 -16.74 7.66 -2.46
CA ILE A 64 -15.34 7.77 -2.92
C ILE A 64 -14.50 8.62 -1.98
N PHE A 65 -15.05 9.72 -1.46
CA PHE A 65 -14.36 10.56 -0.49
C PHE A 65 -14.02 9.78 0.78
N TRP A 66 -14.98 9.03 1.31
CA TRP A 66 -14.79 8.21 2.51
C TRP A 66 -13.83 7.04 2.25
N MET A 67 -13.86 6.43 1.07
CA MET A 67 -12.92 5.37 0.68
C MET A 67 -11.48 5.87 0.60
N LEU A 68 -11.25 7.10 0.11
CA LEU A 68 -9.92 7.70 0.10
C LEU A 68 -9.43 8.04 1.52
N LEU A 69 -10.33 8.50 2.39
CA LEU A 69 -10.01 8.82 3.78
C LEU A 69 -9.67 7.56 4.59
N THR A 70 -10.45 6.49 4.44
CA THR A 70 -10.15 5.19 5.06
C THR A 70 -8.89 4.55 4.49
N ALA A 71 -8.62 4.69 3.18
CA ALA A 71 -7.37 4.23 2.58
C ALA A 71 -6.15 4.98 3.15
N PHE A 72 -6.26 6.29 3.34
CA PHE A 72 -5.20 7.09 3.94
C PHE A 72 -4.88 6.66 5.38
N LEU A 73 -5.92 6.46 6.21
CA LEU A 73 -5.75 5.97 7.57
C LEU A 73 -5.24 4.52 7.59
N GLY A 74 -5.76 3.66 6.72
CA GLY A 74 -5.36 2.26 6.61
C GLY A 74 -3.89 2.08 6.22
N MET A 75 -3.36 2.92 5.34
CA MET A 75 -1.92 2.94 5.03
C MET A 75 -1.07 3.27 6.25
N CYS A 76 -1.52 4.20 7.10
CA CYS A 76 -0.81 4.53 8.34
C CYS A 76 -0.74 3.31 9.27
N THR A 77 -1.87 2.62 9.46
CA THR A 77 -1.95 1.44 10.33
C THR A 77 -1.11 0.29 9.79
N LYS A 78 -1.19 -0.01 8.49
CA LYS A 78 -0.37 -1.06 7.85
C LYS A 78 1.12 -0.77 7.95
N PHE A 79 1.52 0.49 7.83
CA PHE A 79 2.91 0.90 8.01
C PHE A 79 3.39 0.65 9.44
N VAL A 80 2.57 0.95 10.45
CA VAL A 80 2.90 0.67 11.86
C VAL A 80 2.99 -0.83 12.13
N GLU A 81 2.06 -1.63 11.59
CA GLU A 81 2.08 -3.10 11.72
C GLU A 81 3.39 -3.70 11.17
N VAL A 82 3.80 -3.29 9.95
CA VAL A 82 5.02 -3.81 9.31
C VAL A 82 6.29 -3.26 9.94
N THR A 83 6.25 -2.07 10.55
CA THR A 83 7.42 -1.52 11.27
C THR A 83 7.62 -2.15 12.65
N LEU A 84 6.53 -2.59 13.28
CA LEU A 84 6.57 -3.25 14.59
C LEU A 84 6.86 -4.76 14.49
N SER A 85 6.56 -5.36 13.33
CA SER A 85 6.80 -6.78 13.03
C SER A 85 8.22 -7.05 12.57
#